data_AF-A0A849UJC6-F1
#
_entry.id   AF-A0A849UJC6-F1
#
_cell.length_a   1.000
_cell.length_b   1.000
_cell.length_c   1.000
_cell.angle_alpha   90.00
_cell.angle_beta   90.00
_cell.angle_gamma   90.00
#
_symmetry.space_group_name_H-M   'P 1'
#
loop_
_entity.id
_entity.type
_entity.pdbx_description
1 polymer ?
#
loop_
_entity_poly.entity_id
_entity_poly.type
_entity_poly.pdbx_seq_one_letter_code
_entity_poly.pdbx_strand_id
1 'polypeptide(L)' 'MSPVNSRGLFINQALPAELVQIISEVNEYGFYAIDFADFAPDIQDTVELMYVANLWAARANLTVAFNFDYRICVFEKRGL' A
#
# COMPACT_ATOMS: atom_id res chain seq x y z
N MET A 1 -14.25 26.94 0.31
CA MET A 1 -13.54 26.95 1.61
C MET A 1 -13.89 25.66 2.32
N SER A 2 -12.94 24.73 2.48
CA SER A 2 -13.16 23.51 3.26
C SER A 2 -12.78 23.77 4.72
N PRO A 3 -13.56 23.29 5.71
CA PRO A 3 -13.31 23.60 7.11
C PRO A 3 -12.27 22.65 7.71
N VAL A 4 -11.38 23.19 8.56
CA VAL A 4 -10.47 22.43 9.41
C VAL A 4 -11.05 22.40 10.83
N ASN A 5 -11.08 21.22 11.47
CA ASN A 5 -11.41 21.05 12.88
C ASN A 5 -10.14 20.70 13.67
N SER A 6 -9.99 21.35 14.81
CA SER A 6 -8.84 21.40 15.72
C SER A 6 -8.40 20.09 16.38
N ARG A 7 -8.98 18.93 16.06
CA ARG A 7 -8.43 17.59 16.39
C ARG A 7 -8.67 16.51 15.31
N GLY A 8 -9.04 16.89 14.08
CA GLY A 8 -9.48 15.96 13.03
C GLY A 8 -8.74 16.16 11.72
N LEU A 9 -7.74 15.32 11.48
CA LEU A 9 -7.01 15.25 10.22
C LEU A 9 -7.89 14.57 9.14
N PHE A 10 -8.60 15.35 8.34
CA PHE A 10 -9.11 14.91 7.03
C PHE A 10 -8.67 15.93 5.99
N ILE A 11 -7.49 15.70 5.42
CA ILE A 11 -7.12 16.32 4.15
C ILE A 11 -6.99 15.16 3.16
N ASN A 12 -7.79 15.22 2.10
CA ASN A 12 -7.61 14.51 0.83
C ASN A 12 -6.18 14.74 0.34
N GLN A 13 -5.21 14.03 0.89
CA GLN A 13 -3.91 13.90 0.26
C GLN A 13 -4.13 13.00 -0.94
N ALA A 14 -3.73 13.48 -2.13
CA ALA A 14 -3.67 12.65 -3.31
C ALA A 14 -2.94 11.36 -2.96
N LEU A 15 -3.46 10.22 -3.42
CA LEU A 15 -2.78 8.95 -3.22
C LEU A 15 -1.37 9.06 -3.84
N PRO A 16 -0.33 8.51 -3.19
CA PRO A 16 0.97 8.35 -3.83
C PRO A 16 0.83 7.70 -5.21
N ALA A 17 1.62 8.13 -6.18
CA ALA A 17 1.53 7.62 -7.56
C ALA A 17 1.70 6.10 -7.61
N GLU A 18 2.57 5.58 -6.75
CA GLU A 18 2.84 4.17 -6.55
C GLU A 18 1.59 3.42 -6.06
N LEU A 19 0.84 4.01 -5.12
CA LEU A 19 -0.41 3.43 -4.63
C LEU A 19 -1.50 3.42 -5.71
N VAL A 20 -1.54 4.45 -6.56
CA VAL A 20 -2.45 4.49 -7.72
C VAL A 20 -2.12 3.38 -8.71
N GLN A 21 -0.84 3.13 -8.98
CA GLN A 21 -0.40 2.03 -9.84
C GLN A 21 -0.82 0.68 -9.26
N ILE A 22 -0.57 0.42 -7.97
CA ILE A 22 -0.96 -0.82 -7.30
C ILE A 22 -2.47 -1.06 -7.45
N ILE A 23 -3.30 -0.03 -7.22
CA ILE A 23 -4.76 -0.13 -7.38
C ILE A 23 -5.14 -0.45 -8.82
N SER A 24 -4.48 0.17 -9.80
CA SER A 24 -4.75 -0.07 -11.23
C SER A 24 -4.46 -1.51 -11.61
N GLU A 25 -3.27 -2.01 -11.28
CA GLU A 25 -2.81 -3.36 -11.58
C GLU A 25 -3.70 -4.42 -10.91
N VAL A 26 -4.05 -4.25 -9.63
CA VAL A 26 -4.96 -5.16 -8.93
C VAL A 26 -6.37 -5.15 -9.51
N ASN A 27 -6.83 -4.01 -10.03
CA ASN A 27 -8.14 -3.93 -10.68
C ASN A 27 -8.16 -4.60 -12.06
N GLU A 28 -7.06 -4.51 -12.81
CA GLU A 28 -6.93 -5.08 -14.15
C GLU A 28 -6.64 -6.59 -14.11
N TYR A 29 -5.71 -7.02 -13.26
CA TYR A 29 -5.18 -8.40 -13.26
C TYR A 29 -5.57 -9.22 -12.03
N GLY A 30 -6.15 -8.60 -11.01
CA GLY A 30 -6.57 -9.26 -9.77
C GLY A 30 -5.52 -9.24 -8.66
N PHE A 31 -4.24 -9.04 -8.98
CA PHE A 31 -3.15 -8.93 -8.02
C PHE A 31 -2.01 -8.03 -8.54
N TYR A 32 -1.13 -7.60 -7.64
CA TYR A 32 0.12 -6.90 -7.94
C TYR A 32 1.23 -7.40 -7.03
N ALA A 33 2.33 -7.91 -7.60
CA ALA A 33 3.47 -8.42 -6.85
C ALA A 33 4.71 -7.56 -7.09
N ILE A 34 5.47 -7.27 -6.03
CA ILE A 34 6.68 -6.44 -6.09
C ILE A 34 7.72 -6.95 -5.09
N ASP A 35 9.01 -6.82 -5.45
CA ASP A 35 10.12 -7.08 -4.52
C ASP A 35 10.15 -5.98 -3.44
N PHE A 36 10.36 -6.37 -2.18
CA PHE A 36 10.45 -5.45 -1.04
C PHE A 36 11.52 -4.38 -1.24
N ALA A 37 12.65 -4.74 -1.84
CA ALA A 37 13.73 -3.81 -2.12
C ALA A 37 13.30 -2.71 -3.11
N ASP A 38 12.35 -3.01 -3.99
CA ASP A 38 11.83 -2.08 -4.99
C ASP A 38 10.56 -1.35 -4.51
N PHE A 39 9.84 -1.89 -3.53
CA PHE A 39 8.60 -1.32 -3.00
C PHE A 39 8.81 0.01 -2.29
N ALA A 40 9.81 0.09 -1.41
CA ALA A 40 10.21 1.32 -0.76
C ALA A 40 11.74 1.28 -0.51
N PRO A 41 12.55 1.61 -1.53
CA PRO A 41 13.99 1.40 -1.52
C PRO A 41 14.73 2.19 -0.42
N ASP A 42 14.10 3.22 0.13
CA ASP A 42 14.65 4.04 1.21
C ASP A 42 14.50 3.39 2.60
N ILE A 43 13.70 2.33 2.73
CA ILE A 43 13.46 1.64 3.99
C ILE A 43 14.26 0.34 4.00
N GLN A 44 15.22 0.23 4.93
CA GLN A 44 16.07 -0.95 5.06
C GLN A 44 15.53 -1.99 6.06
N ASP A 45 14.67 -1.57 6.98
CA ASP A 45 14.10 -2.46 7.99
C ASP A 45 12.88 -3.21 7.43
N THR A 46 12.94 -4.55 7.46
CA THR A 46 11.87 -5.41 6.93
C THR A 46 10.54 -5.22 7.66
N VAL A 47 10.56 -5.00 8.98
CA VAL A 47 9.33 -4.83 9.77
C VAL A 47 8.66 -3.49 9.41
N GLU A 48 9.45 -2.44 9.23
CA GLU A 48 8.98 -1.14 8.76
C GLU A 48 8.41 -1.22 7.34
N LEU A 49 9.07 -1.93 6.41
CA LEU A 49 8.54 -2.19 5.07
C LEU A 49 7.19 -2.91 5.11
N MET A 50 7.08 -3.97 5.91
CA MET A 50 5.82 -4.70 6.08
C MET A 50 4.73 -3.79 6.63
N TYR A 51 5.05 -2.92 7.59
CA TYR A 51 4.11 -1.95 8.13
C TYR A 51 3.61 -0.98 7.07
N VAL A 52 4.51 -0.42 6.24
CA VAL A 52 4.14 0.49 5.14
C VAL A 52 3.27 -0.22 4.10
N ALA A 53 3.63 -1.44 3.70
CA ALA A 53 2.83 -2.23 2.76
C ALA A 53 1.41 -2.49 3.30
N ASN A 54 1.27 -2.84 4.58
CA ASN A 54 -0.05 -3.00 5.22
C ASN A 54 -0.84 -1.70 5.27
N LEU A 55 -0.19 -0.56 5.58
CA LEU A 55 -0.84 0.75 5.60
C LEU A 55 -1.38 1.13 4.21
N TRP A 56 -0.61 0.86 3.16
CA TRP A 56 -1.00 1.12 1.78
C TRP A 56 -2.16 0.22 1.35
N ALA A 57 -2.07 -1.08 1.65
CA ALA A 57 -3.18 -2.01 1.39
C ALA A 57 -4.47 -1.56 2.08
N ALA A 58 -4.41 -1.15 3.34
CA ALA A 58 -5.55 -0.65 4.08
C ALA A 58 -6.15 0.62 3.43
N ARG A 59 -5.32 1.57 3.00
CA ARG A 59 -5.75 2.78 2.30
C ARG A 59 -6.41 2.50 0.95
N ALA A 60 -5.95 1.45 0.26
CA ALA A 60 -6.49 1.03 -1.04
C ALA A 60 -7.66 0.04 -0.93
N ASN A 61 -8.09 -0.33 0.28
CA ASN A 61 -9.05 -1.43 0.51
C ASN A 61 -8.62 -2.77 -0.14
N LEU A 62 -7.33 -3.04 -0.08
CA LEU A 62 -6.68 -4.27 -0.54
C LEU A 62 -6.22 -5.10 0.67
N THR A 63 -5.83 -6.34 0.40
CA THR A 63 -5.02 -7.18 1.29
C THR A 63 -3.60 -7.22 0.77
N VAL A 64 -2.63 -7.44 1.66
CA VAL A 64 -1.25 -7.72 1.29
C VAL A 64 -0.79 -9.00 1.95
N ALA A 65 -0.15 -9.86 1.17
CA ALA A 65 0.51 -11.08 1.62
C ALA A 65 2.02 -10.99 1.38
N PHE A 66 2.77 -11.77 2.15
CA PHE A 66 4.23 -11.81 2.10
C PHE A 66 4.68 -13.23 1.88
N ASN A 67 5.70 -13.42 1.04
CA ASN A 67 6.33 -14.72 0.91
C ASN A 67 7.19 -15.05 2.15
N PHE A 68 7.61 -16.31 2.27
CA PHE A 68 8.27 -16.82 3.48
C PHE A 68 9.58 -16.11 3.84
N ASP A 69 10.35 -15.67 2.83
CA ASP A 69 11.62 -14.96 3.03
C ASP A 69 11.47 -13.43 3.04
N TYR A 70 10.22 -12.92 3.03
CA TYR A 70 9.88 -11.50 3.07
C TYR A 70 10.52 -10.65 1.95
N ARG A 71 10.75 -11.27 0.79
CA ARG A 71 11.29 -10.59 -0.39
C ARG A 71 10.22 -10.08 -1.33
N ILE A 72 9.02 -10.67 -1.30
CA ILE A 72 7.93 -10.32 -2.21
C ILE A 72 6.69 -9.97 -1.38
N CYS A 73 6.09 -8.81 -1.64
CA CYS A 73 4.70 -8.55 -1.27
C CYS A 73 3.78 -8.75 -2.46
N VAL A 74 2.58 -9.24 -2.18
CA VAL A 74 1.50 -9.39 -3.15
C VAL A 74 0.28 -8.64 -2.62
N PHE A 75 -0.21 -7.67 -3.39
CA PHE A 75 -1.43 -6.93 -3.12
C PHE A 75 -2.60 -7.54 -3.90
N GLU A 76 -3.75 -7.72 -3.26
CA GLU A 76 -4.93 -8.37 -3.83
C GLU A 76 -6.22 -7.70 -3.32
N LYS A 77 -7.35 -7.94 -3.99
CA LYS A 77 -8.64 -7.47 -3.47
C LYS A 77 -9.01 -8.22 -2.20
N ARG A 78 -9.57 -7.48 -1.24
CA ARG A 78 -10.10 -8.07 -0.02
C ARG A 78 -11.29 -8.98 -0.34
N GLY A 79 -11.15 -10.29 -0.11
CA GLY A 79 -12.23 -11.27 -0.23
C GLY A 79 -12.39 -11.96 -1.59
N LEU A 80 -11.31 -12.06 -2.37
CA LEU A 80 -11.19 -13.08 -3.42
C LEU A 80 -10.92 -14.46 -2.80
#